data_AF-A0A7C2NAF8-F1
#
_entry.id   AF-A0A7C2NAF8-F1
#
_cell.length_a   1.000
_cell.length_b   1.000
_cell.length_c   1.000
_cell.angle_alpha   90.00
_cell.angle_beta   90.00
_cell.angle_gamma   90.00
#
_symmetry.space_group_name_H-M   'P 1'
#
loop_
_entity.id
_entity.type
_entity.pdbx_description
1 polymer ?
#
loop_
_entity_poly.entity_id
_entity_poly.type
_entity_poly.pdbx_seq_one_letter_code
_entity_poly.pdbx_strand_id
1 'polypeptide(L)' 'MTSNPWLSHALASVQGLSPYVPGKPLEELERELGIQGAIKLASNENPLGPSPQALEAIRVHAAQVHLYP' A
#
# COMPACT_ATOMS: atom_id res chain seq x y z
N MET A 1 17.32 -8.43 -14.02
CA MET A 1 17.51 -7.40 -12.98
C MET A 1 18.61 -6.48 -13.47
N THR A 2 18.24 -5.28 -13.91
CA THR A 2 19.19 -4.25 -14.32
C THR A 2 20.09 -3.89 -13.14
N SER A 3 21.39 -3.73 -13.39
CA SER A 3 22.33 -3.25 -12.38
C SER A 3 21.86 -1.86 -11.92
N ASN A 4 21.53 -1.70 -10.64
CA ASN A 4 21.18 -0.41 -10.08
C ASN A 4 22.47 0.42 -9.97
N PRO A 5 22.68 1.46 -10.80
CA PRO A 5 23.95 2.18 -10.85
C PRO A 5 24.22 2.99 -9.56
N TRP A 6 23.20 3.16 -8.72
CA TRP A 6 23.30 3.91 -7.47
C TRP A 6 23.68 3.04 -6.27
N LEU A 7 23.65 1.71 -6.42
CA LEU A 7 23.86 0.78 -5.30
C LEU A 7 25.26 0.94 -4.68
N SER A 8 26.27 1.23 -5.50
CA SER A 8 27.67 1.46 -5.05
C SER A 8 27.83 2.69 -4.16
N HIS A 9 26.90 3.64 -4.21
CA HIS A 9 26.91 4.85 -3.37
C HIS A 9 26.23 4.65 -2.01
N ALA A 10 25.50 3.56 -1.82
CA ALA A 10 24.82 3.26 -0.57
C ALA A 10 25.78 2.68 0.48
N LEU A 11 25.43 2.79 1.76
CA LEU A 11 26.15 2.12 2.85
C LEU A 11 26.20 0.61 2.62
N ALA A 12 27.28 -0.06 3.05
CA ALA A 12 27.47 -1.49 2.85
C ALA A 12 26.30 -2.35 3.37
N SER A 13 25.66 -1.91 4.46
CA SER A 13 24.45 -2.56 5.02
C SER A 13 23.25 -2.55 4.08
N VAL A 14 23.15 -1.57 3.17
CA VAL A 14 22.07 -1.43 2.20
C VAL A 14 22.35 -2.23 0.93
N GLN A 15 23.63 -2.38 0.55
CA GLN A 15 24.03 -3.07 -0.69
C GLN A 15 23.61 -4.54 -0.74
N GLY A 16 23.48 -5.18 0.43
CA GLY A 16 23.02 -6.57 0.54
C GLY A 16 21.51 -6.76 0.67
N LEU A 17 20.72 -5.67 0.69
CA LEU A 17 19.27 -5.77 0.84
C LEU A 17 18.62 -6.18 -0.48
N SER A 18 17.63 -7.07 -0.39
CA SER A 18 16.72 -7.32 -1.51
C SER A 18 15.86 -6.09 -1.74
N PRO A 19 15.66 -5.65 -3.01
CA PRO A 19 14.73 -4.58 -3.32
C PRO A 19 13.34 -4.89 -2.77
N TYR A 20 12.72 -3.91 -2.11
CA TYR A 20 11.34 -4.04 -1.68
C TYR A 20 10.43 -4.07 -2.92
N VAL A 21 9.61 -5.10 -3.02
CA VAL A 21 8.58 -5.21 -4.04
C VAL A 21 7.25 -4.85 -3.37
N PRO A 22 6.65 -3.68 -3.66
CA PRO A 22 5.35 -3.33 -3.12
C PRO A 22 4.29 -4.32 -3.62
N GLY A 23 3.27 -4.57 -2.80
CA GLY A 23 2.10 -5.33 -3.23
C GLY A 23 1.42 -4.65 -4.42
N LYS A 24 1.01 -5.43 -5.41
CA LYS A 24 0.30 -4.92 -6.59
C LYS A 24 -1.10 -4.41 -6.17
N PRO A 25 -1.50 -3.18 -6.52
CA PRO A 25 -2.86 -2.69 -6.34
C PRO A 25 -3.89 -3.60 -7.02
N LEU A 26 -5.08 -3.72 -6.43
CA LEU A 26 -6.13 -4.58 -6.96
C LEU A 26 -6.56 -4.12 -8.35
N GLU A 27 -6.67 -2.82 -8.55
CA GLU A 27 -7.10 -2.18 -9.80
C GLU A 27 -6.08 -2.39 -10.92
N GLU A 28 -4.78 -2.43 -10.58
CA GLU A 28 -3.72 -2.73 -11.53
C GLU A 28 -3.76 -4.20 -11.97
N LEU A 29 -3.96 -5.11 -11.03
CA LEU A 29 -4.14 -6.54 -11.32
C LEU A 29 -5.36 -6.78 -12.23
N GLU A 30 -6.49 -6.17 -11.91
CA GLU A 30 -7.71 -6.28 -12.71
C GLU A 30 -7.51 -5.79 -14.15
N ARG A 31 -6.87 -4.63 -14.32
CA ARG A 31 -6.54 -4.07 -15.64
C ARG A 31 -5.63 -4.98 -16.45
N GLU A 32 -4.59 -5.56 -15.84
CA GLU A 32 -3.66 -6.46 -16.51
C GLU A 32 -4.32 -7.76 -16.96
N LEU A 33 -5.21 -8.32 -16.14
CA LEU A 33 -5.87 -9.59 -16.41
C LEU A 33 -7.17 -9.45 -17.24
N GLY A 34 -7.67 -8.22 -17.43
CA GLY A 34 -8.93 -7.96 -18.12
C GLY A 34 -10.16 -8.45 -17.35
N ILE A 35 -10.06 -8.53 -16.03
CA ILE A 35 -11.14 -8.98 -15.14
C ILE A 35 -11.70 -7.79 -14.34
N GLN A 36 -12.84 -8.00 -13.69
CA GLN A 36 -13.45 -7.04 -12.77
C GLN A 36 -14.05 -7.78 -11.58
N GLY A 37 -14.15 -7.10 -10.44
CA GLY A 37 -14.77 -7.63 -9.23
C GLY A 37 -13.91 -8.66 -8.51
N ALA A 38 -12.58 -8.55 -8.60
CA ALA A 38 -11.65 -9.39 -7.87
C ALA A 38 -11.88 -9.26 -6.36
N ILE A 39 -12.00 -10.40 -5.66
CA ILE A 39 -12.20 -10.43 -4.20
C ILE A 39 -10.82 -10.50 -3.53
N LYS A 40 -10.50 -9.48 -2.74
CA LYS A 40 -9.24 -9.43 -1.98
C LYS A 40 -9.36 -10.24 -0.68
N LEU A 41 -8.68 -11.39 -0.65
CA LEU A 41 -8.55 -12.26 0.54
C LEU A 41 -7.11 -12.30 1.07
N ALA A 42 -6.32 -11.26 0.77
CA ALA A 42 -4.93 -11.13 1.18
C ALA A 42 -4.80 -10.13 2.35
N SER A 43 -3.68 -10.18 3.08
CA SER A 43 -3.28 -9.18 4.11
C SER A 43 -4.09 -9.16 5.41
N ASN A 44 -4.89 -10.20 5.69
CA ASN A 44 -5.70 -10.31 6.93
C ASN A 44 -6.63 -9.11 7.16
N GLU A 45 -7.15 -8.52 6.09
CA GLU A 45 -8.09 -7.39 6.18
C GLU A 45 -9.44 -7.84 6.75
N ASN A 46 -10.15 -6.94 7.43
CA ASN A 46 -11.49 -7.22 7.94
C ASN A 46 -12.52 -7.12 6.80
N PRO A 47 -13.18 -8.23 6.39
CA PRO A 47 -14.14 -8.21 5.29
C PRO A 47 -15.40 -7.40 5.60
N LEU A 48 -15.67 -7.10 6.87
CA LEU A 48 -16.83 -6.29 7.29
C LEU A 48 -16.60 -4.78 7.13
N GLY A 49 -15.37 -4.36 6.84
CA GLY A 49 -14.99 -2.95 6.84
C GLY A 49 -14.87 -2.35 8.25
N PRO A 50 -14.66 -1.03 8.36
CA PRO A 50 -14.51 -0.34 9.64
C PRO A 50 -15.85 -0.22 10.39
N SER A 51 -15.77 0.00 11.71
CA SER A 51 -16.95 0.30 12.54
C SER A 51 -17.68 1.55 12.03
N PRO A 52 -19.03 1.58 12.04
CA PRO A 52 -19.81 2.78 11.72
C PRO A 52 -19.43 4.00 12.57
N GLN A 53 -19.10 3.80 13.86
CA GLN A 53 -18.65 4.87 14.74
C GLN A 53 -17.28 5.44 14.32
N ALA A 54 -16.38 4.58 13.83
CA ALA A 54 -15.09 5.01 13.33
C ALA A 54 -15.22 5.82 12.03
N LEU A 55 -16.12 5.39 11.14
CA LEU A 55 -16.44 6.14 9.91
C LEU A 55 -16.97 7.54 10.23
N GLU A 56 -17.88 7.66 11.20
CA GLU A 56 -18.42 8.96 11.61
C GLU A 56 -17.34 9.87 12.18
N ALA A 57 -16.51 9.36 13.09
CA ALA A 57 -15.40 10.12 13.67
C ALA A 57 -14.43 10.63 12.59
N ILE A 58 -14.08 9.78 11.61
CA ILE A 58 -13.23 10.18 10.48
C ILE A 58 -13.89 11.31 9.69
N ARG A 59 -15.19 11.22 9.38
CA ARG A 59 -15.90 12.28 8.63
C ARG A 59 -15.91 13.60 9.38
N VAL A 60 -16.20 13.58 10.68
CA VAL A 60 -16.23 14.78 11.54
C VAL A 60 -14.88 15.50 11.54
N HIS A 61 -13.78 14.76 11.61
CA HIS A 61 -12.44 15.33 11.76
C HIS A 61 -11.66 15.50 10.44
N ALA A 62 -12.20 15.05 9.30
CA ALA A 62 -11.50 15.08 8.02
C ALA A 62 -10.97 16.46 7.61
N ALA A 63 -11.69 17.55 7.94
CA ALA A 63 -11.24 18.91 7.62
C ALA A 63 -10.00 19.37 8.42
N GLN A 64 -9.68 18.68 9.52
CA GLN A 64 -8.62 19.08 10.46
C GLN A 64 -7.28 18.37 10.16
N VAL A 65 -7.21 17.47 9.17
CA VAL A 65 -6.00 16.67 8.85
C VAL A 65 -4.79 17.50 8.37
N HIS A 66 -4.96 18.80 8.15
CA HIS A 66 -3.86 19.73 7.87
C HIS A 66 -3.07 20.13 9.12
N LEU A 67 -3.62 19.86 10.30
CA LEU A 67 -2.95 20.08 11.58
C LEU A 67 -2.08 18.86 11.91
N TYR A 68 -0.93 19.12 12.53
CA TYR A 68 -0.18 18.05 13.18
C TYR A 68 -1.06 17.38 14.24
N PRO A 69 -0.99 16.04 14.37
CA PRO A 69 -1.79 15.29 15.32
C PRO A 69 -1.48 15.64 16.78
#